data_AF-A0A6A5ACM5-F1
#
_entry.id   AF-A0A6A5ACM5-F1
#
_cell.length_a   1.000
_cell.length_b   1.000
_cell.length_c   1.000
_cell.angle_alpha   90.00
_cell.angle_beta   90.00
_cell.angle_gamma   90.00
#
_symmetry.space_group_name_H-M   'P 1'
#
loop_
_entity.id
_entity.type
_entity.pdbx_description
1 polymer ?
#
loop_
_entity_poly.entity_id
_entity_poly.type
_entity_poly.pdbx_seq_one_letter_code
_entity_poly.pdbx_strand_id
1 'polypeptide(L)'
;MVLTYIFVAASIFPRIDAQTSVPARIRNKAVLGPCTLTSDDSFVVASKKQIAAAMTTHLAQAGRVLDAFVPFQVLLDGSLEQRLTLLVELPPLDLALLGIELKALQDLDTSIQSLIQDHYYFPMFAVYCVDAKDVLRQRVKDLSHVLLAAASAENIRRMTAMGQTYEQTVQTLMADPLDSAELKTLQMFYESSMATFSALHDELYTNVCVSVRFLKEHAFQMSREEVQLFFMTFRWPDTVVNFQRKSLERQRDRKRELELVVDARQEHLTTTFGTCQKKIEKLREAGNMQDAAAVTKRIEAVMKLIADIDDEAQKIRDQQTILDMTPPTDNDKMIKELQEMLMPMEKLWTTVAQFTDQINLWRGQPLYLVNAEDAEKEADGFRRNIVKVIKECEKVGDVLDAPVAVARQAKKMLDEMLESHV
;
A
#
# COMPACT_ATOMS: atom_id res chain seq x y z
N MET A 1 -3.96 76.90 1.65
CA MET A 1 -3.15 77.43 2.77
C MET A 1 -2.11 78.45 2.32
N VAL A 2 -1.20 78.15 1.39
CA VAL A 2 -0.07 79.06 1.04
C VAL A 2 -0.52 80.43 0.50
N LEU A 3 -1.52 80.49 -0.40
CA LEU A 3 -2.08 81.76 -0.88
C LEU A 3 -2.74 82.58 0.23
N THR A 4 -3.36 81.91 1.21
CA THR A 4 -3.92 82.54 2.40
C THR A 4 -2.82 83.12 3.27
N TYR A 5 -1.69 82.41 3.45
CA TYR A 5 -0.53 82.90 4.19
C TYR A 5 0.19 84.06 3.50
N ILE A 6 0.35 84.00 2.16
CA ILE A 6 0.92 85.10 1.38
C ILE A 6 0.02 86.33 1.49
N PHE A 7 -1.30 86.14 1.42
CA PHE A 7 -2.27 87.22 1.55
C PHE A 7 -2.28 87.82 2.97
N VAL A 8 -2.27 86.99 4.01
CA VAL A 8 -2.17 87.42 5.41
C VAL A 8 -0.86 88.16 5.65
N ALA A 9 0.27 87.65 5.14
CA ALA A 9 1.56 88.32 5.23
C ALA A 9 1.57 89.67 4.49
N ALA A 10 0.95 89.76 3.30
CA ALA A 10 0.80 91.00 2.56
C ALA A 10 -0.08 92.04 3.28
N SER A 11 -1.09 91.59 4.04
CA SER A 11 -1.99 92.47 4.80
C SER A 11 -1.36 93.09 6.06
N ILE A 12 -0.18 92.61 6.48
CA ILE A 12 0.59 93.15 7.62
C ILE A 12 1.41 94.40 7.19
N PHE A 13 1.64 94.62 5.90
CA PHE A 13 2.34 95.81 5.43
C PHE A 13 1.47 97.07 5.60
N PRO A 14 2.03 98.19 6.10
CA PRO A 14 1.28 99.43 6.31
C PRO A 14 0.74 100.00 5.00
N ARG A 15 -0.56 100.32 4.98
CA ARG A 15 -1.24 100.91 3.81
C ARG A 15 -0.79 102.36 3.63
N ILE A 16 -0.13 102.67 2.52
CA ILE A 16 0.29 104.03 2.17
C ILE A 16 -0.93 104.99 2.11
N ASP A 17 -2.08 104.47 1.66
CA ASP A 17 -3.35 105.19 1.53
C ASP A 17 -4.03 105.49 2.88
N ALA A 18 -3.67 104.78 3.95
CA ALA A 18 -4.19 105.04 5.29
C ALA A 18 -3.38 106.11 6.04
N GLN A 19 -2.16 106.43 5.60
CA GLN A 19 -1.24 107.33 6.30
C GLN A 19 -0.80 108.56 5.50
N THR A 20 -1.16 108.68 4.22
CA THR A 20 -0.80 109.85 3.41
C THR A 20 -1.97 110.37 2.58
N SER A 21 -2.19 111.69 2.61
CA SER A 21 -3.14 112.35 1.72
C SER A 21 -2.62 112.29 0.28
N VAL A 22 -3.09 111.31 -0.48
CA VAL A 22 -2.69 111.16 -1.89
C VAL A 22 -3.14 112.41 -2.67
N PRO A 23 -2.22 113.14 -3.34
CA PRO A 23 -2.56 114.33 -4.12
C PRO A 23 -3.59 114.02 -5.20
N ALA A 24 -4.57 114.91 -5.39
CA ALA A 24 -5.70 114.72 -6.31
C ALA A 24 -5.30 114.38 -7.77
N ARG A 25 -4.08 114.73 -8.20
CA ARG A 25 -3.53 114.42 -9.53
C ARG A 25 -3.16 112.95 -9.74
N ILE A 26 -2.92 112.18 -8.68
CA ILE A 26 -2.52 110.76 -8.76
C ILE A 26 -3.75 109.83 -8.64
N ARG A 27 -4.87 110.36 -8.13
CA ARG A 27 -6.12 109.60 -7.89
C ARG A 27 -6.74 109.00 -9.15
N ASN A 28 -6.41 109.54 -10.34
CA ASN A 28 -6.97 109.11 -11.62
C ASN A 28 -6.25 107.91 -12.28
N LYS A 29 -5.19 107.37 -11.64
CA LYS A 29 -4.57 106.11 -12.04
C LYS A 29 -4.45 105.22 -10.82
N ALA A 30 -5.50 104.45 -10.54
CA ALA A 30 -5.49 103.40 -9.53
C ALA A 30 -4.47 102.31 -9.93
N VAL A 31 -3.19 102.55 -9.66
CA VAL A 31 -2.18 101.50 -9.69
C VAL A 31 -2.15 100.95 -8.27
N LEU A 32 -2.96 99.91 -8.05
CA LEU A 32 -3.00 99.13 -6.82
C LEU A 32 -1.60 98.56 -6.57
N GLY A 33 -0.90 99.09 -5.56
CA GLY A 33 0.32 98.50 -5.06
C GLY A 33 0.00 97.27 -4.18
N PRO A 34 0.94 96.32 -4.02
CA PRO A 34 0.73 95.06 -3.29
C PRO A 34 0.31 95.19 -1.80
N CYS A 35 0.29 96.42 -1.25
CA CYS A 35 -0.03 96.71 0.15
C CYS A 35 -1.48 97.21 0.38
N THR A 36 -2.34 97.26 -0.65
CA THR A 36 -3.71 97.82 -0.55
C THR A 36 -4.83 96.80 -0.75
N LEU A 37 -4.51 95.54 -1.07
CA LEU A 37 -5.48 94.52 -1.46
C LEU A 37 -6.14 93.86 -0.23
N THR A 38 -7.48 93.75 -0.23
CA THR A 38 -8.29 93.05 0.78
C THR A 38 -8.81 91.69 0.29
N SER A 39 -9.19 90.79 1.21
CA SER A 39 -9.61 89.42 0.85
C SER A 39 -10.83 89.41 -0.07
N ASP A 40 -11.65 90.45 0.04
CA ASP A 40 -12.94 90.63 -0.60
C ASP A 40 -12.85 91.53 -1.84
N ASP A 41 -11.65 92.04 -2.17
CA ASP A 41 -11.44 92.82 -3.38
C ASP A 41 -11.75 91.98 -4.61
N SER A 42 -12.46 92.59 -5.56
CA SER A 42 -12.90 91.93 -6.80
C SER A 42 -11.74 91.28 -7.57
N PHE A 43 -10.55 91.92 -7.57
CA PHE A 43 -9.34 91.35 -8.16
C PHE A 43 -8.86 90.10 -7.41
N VAL A 44 -8.81 90.12 -6.08
CA VAL A 44 -8.36 88.97 -5.26
C VAL A 44 -9.34 87.81 -5.37
N VAL A 45 -10.64 88.08 -5.33
CA VAL A 45 -11.69 87.07 -5.53
C VAL A 45 -11.61 86.47 -6.93
N ALA A 46 -11.40 87.30 -7.96
CA ALA A 46 -11.21 86.84 -9.33
C ALA A 46 -9.95 85.97 -9.48
N SER A 47 -8.81 86.38 -8.88
CA SER A 47 -7.57 85.59 -8.89
C SER A 47 -7.71 84.28 -8.11
N LYS A 48 -8.37 84.26 -6.93
CA LYS A 48 -8.69 83.02 -6.20
C LYS A 48 -9.52 82.08 -7.05
N LYS A 49 -10.55 82.59 -7.75
CA LYS A 49 -11.39 81.80 -8.66
C LYS A 49 -10.58 81.27 -9.85
N GLN A 50 -9.67 82.07 -10.41
CA GLN A 50 -8.80 81.68 -11.51
C GLN A 50 -7.79 80.60 -11.09
N ILE A 51 -7.17 80.73 -9.92
CA ILE A 51 -6.25 79.72 -9.37
C ILE A 51 -7.01 78.44 -9.05
N ALA A 52 -8.19 78.53 -8.42
CA ALA A 52 -9.03 77.36 -8.15
C ALA A 52 -9.43 76.65 -9.45
N ALA A 53 -9.83 77.40 -10.49
CA ALA A 53 -10.13 76.83 -11.80
C ALA A 53 -8.88 76.14 -12.41
N ALA A 54 -7.72 76.79 -12.37
CA ALA A 54 -6.46 76.20 -12.86
C ALA A 54 -6.07 74.93 -12.09
N MET A 55 -6.19 74.94 -10.76
CA MET A 55 -5.95 73.78 -9.92
C MET A 55 -6.89 72.62 -10.28
N THR A 56 -8.18 72.87 -10.45
CA THR A 56 -9.15 71.83 -10.86
C THR A 56 -8.81 71.27 -12.24
N THR A 57 -8.45 72.13 -13.21
CA THR A 57 -8.06 71.69 -14.56
C THR A 57 -6.79 70.85 -14.54
N HIS A 58 -5.75 71.29 -13.83
CA HIS A 58 -4.49 70.55 -13.76
C HIS A 58 -4.59 69.29 -12.89
N LEU A 59 -5.45 69.27 -11.87
CA LEU A 59 -5.76 68.07 -11.09
C LEU A 59 -6.50 67.03 -11.93
N ALA A 60 -7.45 67.45 -12.78
CA ALA A 60 -8.14 66.55 -13.70
C ALA A 60 -7.18 65.93 -14.74
N GLN A 61 -6.13 66.66 -15.16
CA GLN A 61 -5.07 66.12 -16.02
C GLN A 61 -4.23 65.08 -15.27
N ALA A 62 -3.85 65.36 -14.02
CA ALA A 62 -3.14 64.40 -13.17
C ALA A 62 -3.98 63.14 -12.87
N GLY A 63 -5.31 63.28 -12.78
CA GLY A 63 -6.23 62.15 -12.60
C GLY A 63 -6.21 61.14 -13.74
N ARG A 64 -5.82 61.53 -14.96
CA ARG A 64 -5.70 60.62 -16.12
C ARG A 64 -4.59 59.56 -15.95
N VAL A 65 -3.69 59.75 -14.98
CA VAL A 65 -2.70 58.71 -14.64
C VAL A 65 -3.40 57.41 -14.23
N LEU A 66 -4.60 57.47 -13.64
CA LEU A 66 -5.39 56.29 -13.28
C LEU A 66 -5.79 55.45 -14.51
N ASP A 67 -5.90 56.04 -15.69
CA ASP A 67 -6.24 55.32 -16.92
C ASP A 67 -5.14 54.28 -17.27
N ALA A 68 -3.88 54.54 -16.89
CA ALA A 68 -2.78 53.60 -17.06
C ALA A 68 -2.89 52.36 -16.15
N PHE A 69 -3.69 52.43 -15.08
CA PHE A 69 -3.90 51.33 -14.12
C PHE A 69 -5.12 50.46 -14.47
N VAL A 70 -6.04 50.95 -15.32
CA VAL A 70 -7.26 50.23 -15.72
C VAL A 70 -6.97 48.83 -16.29
N PRO A 71 -5.97 48.60 -17.16
CA PRO A 71 -5.67 47.26 -17.68
C PRO A 71 -5.27 46.24 -16.60
N PHE A 72 -4.86 46.70 -15.42
CA PHE A 72 -4.36 45.87 -14.33
C PHE A 72 -5.39 45.70 -13.20
N GLN A 73 -6.64 46.12 -13.41
CA GLN A 73 -7.72 46.01 -12.42
C GLN A 73 -7.95 44.57 -11.94
N VAL A 74 -7.71 43.60 -12.81
CA VAL A 74 -7.82 42.15 -12.56
C VAL A 74 -6.86 41.66 -11.46
N LEU A 75 -5.77 42.40 -11.17
CA LEU A 75 -4.87 42.15 -10.04
C LEU A 75 -5.38 42.74 -8.72
N LEU A 76 -6.31 43.70 -8.78
CA LEU A 76 -6.80 44.47 -7.64
C LEU A 76 -8.18 44.00 -7.16
N ASP A 77 -9.01 43.48 -8.05
CA ASP A 77 -10.37 43.02 -7.75
C ASP A 77 -10.45 41.59 -7.21
N GLY A 78 -9.32 40.87 -7.17
CA GLY A 78 -9.22 39.49 -6.67
C GLY A 78 -9.76 38.43 -7.62
N SER A 79 -10.25 38.81 -8.82
CA SER A 79 -10.80 37.85 -9.79
C SER A 79 -9.74 36.89 -10.31
N LEU A 80 -8.51 37.38 -10.53
CA LEU A 80 -7.38 36.54 -10.95
C LEU A 80 -6.96 35.57 -9.85
N GLU A 81 -6.88 36.05 -8.60
CA GLU A 81 -6.53 35.22 -7.45
C GLU A 81 -7.51 34.05 -7.31
N GLN A 82 -8.82 34.32 -7.32
CA GLN A 82 -9.85 33.28 -7.25
C GLN A 82 -9.72 32.25 -8.37
N ARG A 83 -9.47 32.70 -9.61
CA ARG A 83 -9.30 31.81 -10.75
C ARG A 83 -8.07 30.91 -10.62
N LEU A 84 -6.94 31.47 -10.16
CA LEU A 84 -5.71 30.73 -9.96
C LEU A 84 -5.80 29.76 -8.78
N THR A 85 -6.49 30.13 -7.70
CA THR A 85 -6.78 29.22 -6.58
C THR A 85 -7.61 28.03 -7.04
N LEU A 86 -8.70 28.27 -7.79
CA LEU A 86 -9.53 27.19 -8.34
C LEU A 86 -8.74 26.26 -9.28
N LEU A 87 -7.82 26.81 -10.08
CA LEU A 87 -6.95 26.04 -10.95
C LEU A 87 -6.05 25.08 -10.16
N VAL A 88 -5.50 25.56 -9.04
CA VAL A 88 -4.61 24.78 -8.17
C VAL A 88 -5.35 23.71 -7.37
N GLU A 89 -6.61 23.96 -7.00
CA GLU A 89 -7.43 23.04 -6.22
C GLU A 89 -7.96 21.82 -7.01
N LEU A 90 -7.88 21.84 -8.34
CA LEU A 90 -8.39 20.77 -9.20
C LEU A 90 -7.31 19.72 -9.54
N PRO A 91 -7.35 18.51 -8.95
CA PRO A 91 -6.48 17.42 -9.37
C PRO A 91 -6.99 16.75 -10.67
N PRO A 92 -6.09 16.28 -11.57
CA PRO A 92 -4.63 16.38 -11.50
C PRO A 92 -4.12 17.76 -11.90
N LEU A 93 -3.09 18.24 -11.19
CA LEU A 93 -2.45 19.51 -11.49
C LEU A 93 -1.67 19.41 -12.81
N ASP A 94 -2.10 20.16 -13.83
CA ASP A 94 -1.45 20.20 -15.14
C ASP A 94 -0.34 21.26 -15.19
N LEU A 95 0.92 20.80 -15.19
CA LEU A 95 2.09 21.66 -15.26
C LEU A 95 2.15 22.48 -16.56
N ALA A 96 1.58 21.99 -17.67
CA ALA A 96 1.57 22.73 -18.93
C ALA A 96 0.64 23.95 -18.81
N LEU A 97 -0.54 23.76 -18.20
CA LEU A 97 -1.48 24.84 -17.93
C LEU A 97 -0.91 25.85 -16.93
N LEU A 98 -0.24 25.40 -15.87
CA LEU A 98 0.49 26.29 -14.96
C LEU A 98 1.58 27.10 -15.67
N GLY A 99 2.31 26.49 -16.60
CA GLY A 99 3.32 27.18 -17.40
C GLY A 99 2.73 28.30 -18.27
N ILE A 100 1.52 28.10 -18.82
CA ILE A 100 0.81 29.14 -19.57
C ILE A 100 0.43 30.31 -18.66
N GLU A 101 -0.10 30.03 -17.47
CA GLU A 101 -0.50 31.06 -16.51
C GLU A 101 0.70 31.84 -15.94
N LEU A 102 1.80 31.15 -15.63
CA LEU A 102 3.05 31.79 -15.18
C LEU A 102 3.61 32.71 -16.26
N LYS A 103 3.55 32.31 -17.53
CA LYS A 103 3.93 33.17 -18.64
C LYS A 103 3.02 34.40 -18.76
N ALA A 104 1.71 34.23 -18.64
CA ALA A 104 0.77 35.35 -18.65
C ALA A 104 1.04 36.34 -17.51
N LEU A 105 1.37 35.86 -16.31
CA LEU A 105 1.79 36.68 -15.18
C LEU A 105 3.11 37.42 -15.46
N GLN A 106 4.08 36.77 -16.10
CA GLN A 106 5.34 37.41 -16.49
C GLN A 106 5.13 38.51 -17.56
N ASP A 107 4.27 38.26 -18.55
CA ASP A 107 3.89 39.24 -19.56
C ASP A 107 3.15 40.44 -18.90
N LEU A 108 2.37 40.18 -17.86
CA LEU A 108 1.70 41.21 -17.05
C LEU A 108 2.70 42.07 -16.25
N ASP A 109 3.70 41.48 -15.59
CA ASP A 109 4.77 42.24 -14.91
C ASP A 109 5.54 43.12 -15.90
N THR A 110 5.85 42.59 -17.08
CA THR A 110 6.53 43.33 -18.17
C THR A 110 5.66 44.50 -18.67
N SER A 111 4.35 44.29 -18.75
CA SER A 111 3.38 45.33 -19.12
C SER A 111 3.28 46.42 -18.05
N ILE A 112 3.27 46.06 -16.76
CA ILE A 112 3.30 47.03 -15.65
C ILE A 112 4.56 47.90 -15.71
N GLN A 113 5.72 47.28 -15.96
CA GLN A 113 6.98 47.99 -16.04
C GLN A 113 7.02 49.00 -17.21
N SER A 114 6.42 48.66 -18.35
CA SER A 114 6.48 49.45 -19.57
C SER A 114 5.38 50.53 -19.68
N LEU A 115 4.16 50.25 -19.19
CA LEU A 115 3.03 51.19 -19.29
C LEU A 115 3.03 52.24 -18.16
N ILE A 116 3.48 51.89 -16.96
CA ILE A 116 3.42 52.77 -15.78
C ILE A 116 4.79 53.42 -15.55
N GLN A 117 4.84 54.74 -15.65
CA GLN A 117 6.03 55.53 -15.32
C GLN A 117 6.11 55.75 -13.81
N ASP A 118 7.33 55.83 -13.29
CA ASP A 118 7.55 56.04 -11.86
C ASP A 118 7.12 57.45 -11.42
N HIS A 119 7.21 58.42 -12.34
CA HIS A 119 6.95 59.83 -12.11
C HIS A 119 6.22 60.45 -13.31
N TYR A 120 5.05 61.03 -13.06
CA TYR A 120 4.34 61.84 -14.05
C TYR A 120 4.40 63.32 -13.64
N TYR A 121 4.93 64.16 -14.53
CA TYR A 121 5.09 65.60 -14.28
C TYR A 121 4.01 66.41 -15.02
N PHE A 122 3.29 67.24 -14.28
CA PHE A 122 2.28 68.17 -14.78
C PHE A 122 2.64 69.61 -14.38
N PRO A 123 2.02 70.64 -15.00
CA PRO A 123 2.37 72.04 -14.73
C PRO A 123 2.29 72.49 -13.26
N MET A 124 1.37 71.93 -12.47
CA MET A 124 1.20 72.26 -11.04
C MET A 124 1.44 71.09 -10.08
N PHE A 125 1.46 69.85 -10.59
CA PHE A 125 1.47 68.64 -9.77
C PHE A 125 2.47 67.63 -10.32
N ALA A 126 3.03 66.80 -9.46
CA ALA A 126 3.74 65.60 -9.85
C ALA A 126 3.08 64.41 -9.16
N VAL A 127 2.89 63.32 -9.90
CA VAL A 127 2.32 62.07 -9.37
C VAL A 127 3.42 61.02 -9.35
N TYR A 128 3.75 60.58 -8.13
CA TYR A 128 4.70 59.51 -7.88
C TYR A 128 3.95 58.19 -7.85
N CYS A 129 4.29 57.26 -8.76
CA CYS A 129 3.61 55.97 -8.91
C CYS A 129 4.46 54.79 -8.46
N VAL A 130 5.67 55.02 -7.92
CA VAL A 130 6.60 53.97 -7.49
C VAL A 130 5.92 52.97 -6.56
N ASP A 131 5.32 53.44 -5.46
CA ASP A 131 4.69 52.55 -4.48
C ASP A 131 3.51 51.76 -5.08
N ALA A 132 2.68 52.41 -5.91
CA ALA A 132 1.54 51.76 -6.55
C ALA A 132 1.98 50.70 -7.57
N LYS A 133 3.05 50.99 -8.32
CA LYS A 133 3.68 50.07 -9.26
C LYS A 133 4.29 48.88 -8.52
N ASP A 134 4.99 49.11 -7.42
CA ASP A 134 5.59 48.06 -6.60
C ASP A 134 4.52 47.14 -6.00
N VAL A 135 3.37 47.68 -5.55
CA VAL A 135 2.24 46.86 -5.09
C VAL A 135 1.72 45.93 -6.19
N LEU A 136 1.50 46.43 -7.41
CA LEU A 136 1.02 45.59 -8.52
C LEU A 136 2.03 44.48 -8.87
N ARG A 137 3.32 44.82 -8.93
CA ARG A 137 4.37 43.85 -9.22
C ARG A 137 4.53 42.81 -8.11
N GLN A 138 4.38 43.22 -6.86
CA GLN A 138 4.38 42.30 -5.73
C GLN A 138 3.19 41.33 -5.82
N ARG A 139 2.00 41.81 -6.18
CA ARG A 139 0.83 40.93 -6.41
C ARG A 139 1.09 39.89 -7.50
N VAL A 140 1.71 40.28 -8.61
CA VAL A 140 2.09 39.31 -9.66
C VAL A 140 3.06 38.26 -9.12
N LYS A 141 4.07 38.66 -8.33
CA LYS A 141 5.02 37.73 -7.70
C LYS A 141 4.33 36.79 -6.72
N ASP A 142 3.41 37.30 -5.90
CA ASP A 142 2.66 36.51 -4.91
C ASP A 142 1.80 35.45 -5.62
N LEU A 143 1.09 35.82 -6.70
CA LEU A 143 0.30 34.89 -7.50
C LEU A 143 1.16 33.83 -8.19
N SER A 144 2.31 34.22 -8.76
CA SER A 144 3.27 33.26 -9.32
C SER A 144 3.79 32.29 -8.27
N HIS A 145 4.05 32.78 -7.05
CA HIS A 145 4.47 31.95 -5.93
C HIS A 145 3.39 30.95 -5.51
N VAL A 146 2.11 31.34 -5.50
CA VAL A 146 0.99 30.42 -5.20
C VAL A 146 0.97 29.23 -6.18
N LEU A 147 1.11 29.48 -7.49
CA LEU A 147 1.13 28.42 -8.50
C LEU A 147 2.34 27.48 -8.35
N LEU A 148 3.52 28.03 -8.12
CA LEU A 148 4.74 27.24 -7.96
C LEU A 148 4.74 26.44 -6.65
N ALA A 149 4.26 27.05 -5.55
CA ALA A 149 4.11 26.37 -4.26
C ALA A 149 3.14 25.19 -4.34
N ALA A 150 2.06 25.33 -5.11
CA ALA A 150 1.13 24.24 -5.38
C ALA A 150 1.78 23.06 -6.14
N ALA A 151 2.54 23.35 -7.20
CA ALA A 151 3.28 22.34 -7.94
C ALA A 151 4.33 21.63 -7.06
N SER A 152 5.01 22.39 -6.18
CA SER A 152 5.93 21.82 -5.19
C SER A 152 5.21 20.91 -4.19
N ALA A 153 4.10 21.38 -3.61
CA ALA A 153 3.31 20.63 -2.63
C ALA A 153 2.79 19.29 -3.20
N GLU A 154 2.29 19.30 -4.45
CA GLU A 154 1.85 18.07 -5.11
C GLU A 154 3.01 17.11 -5.38
N ASN A 155 4.19 17.62 -5.75
CA ASN A 155 5.38 16.81 -5.94
C ASN A 155 5.88 16.19 -4.63
N ILE A 156 5.85 16.93 -3.52
CA ILE A 156 6.16 16.43 -2.17
C ILE A 156 5.19 15.29 -1.79
N ARG A 157 3.89 15.50 -2.04
CA ARG A 157 2.86 14.50 -1.77
C ARG A 157 3.12 13.21 -2.55
N ARG A 158 3.45 13.31 -3.85
CA ARG A 158 3.85 12.15 -4.67
C ARG A 158 5.09 11.47 -4.12
N MET A 159 6.19 12.19 -3.91
CA MET A 159 7.45 11.61 -3.42
C MET A 159 7.25 10.89 -2.07
N THR A 160 6.43 11.46 -1.18
CA THR A 160 6.08 10.84 0.10
C THR A 160 5.30 9.54 -0.09
N ALA A 161 4.29 9.54 -0.95
CA ALA A 161 3.50 8.34 -1.26
C ALA A 161 4.37 7.25 -1.91
N MET A 162 5.23 7.62 -2.87
CA MET A 162 6.18 6.70 -3.48
C MET A 162 7.12 6.10 -2.43
N GLY A 163 7.67 6.92 -1.53
CA GLY A 163 8.52 6.48 -0.44
C GLY A 163 7.85 5.46 0.48
N GLN A 164 6.57 5.68 0.83
CA GLN A 164 5.78 4.73 1.61
C GLN A 164 5.58 3.40 0.87
N THR A 165 5.25 3.43 -0.42
CA THR A 165 5.07 2.22 -1.23
C THR A 165 6.38 1.42 -1.35
N TYR A 166 7.51 2.10 -1.58
CA TYR A 166 8.83 1.47 -1.56
C TYR A 166 9.12 0.81 -0.22
N GLU A 167 8.92 1.53 0.88
CA GLU A 167 9.21 1.04 2.22
C GLU A 167 8.34 -0.18 2.59
N GLN A 168 7.03 -0.12 2.34
CA GLN A 168 6.12 -1.25 2.59
C GLN A 168 6.51 -2.48 1.74
N THR A 169 6.82 -2.27 0.46
CA THR A 169 7.21 -3.37 -0.43
C THR A 169 8.52 -4.01 0.02
N VAL A 170 9.51 -3.19 0.41
CA VAL A 170 10.80 -3.68 0.92
C VAL A 170 10.64 -4.39 2.26
N GLN A 171 9.79 -3.90 3.17
CA GLN A 171 9.53 -4.56 4.44
C GLN A 171 8.98 -5.97 4.23
N THR A 172 8.00 -6.13 3.34
CA THR A 172 7.44 -7.44 2.99
C THR A 172 8.47 -8.34 2.32
N LEU A 173 9.29 -7.83 1.38
CA LEU A 173 10.37 -8.59 0.75
C LEU A 173 11.43 -9.09 1.74
N MET A 174 11.65 -8.31 2.80
CA MET A 174 12.65 -8.61 3.83
C MET A 174 12.09 -9.44 4.98
N ALA A 175 10.83 -9.87 4.92
CA ALA A 175 10.26 -10.82 5.86
C ALA A 175 11.05 -12.13 5.87
N ASP A 176 11.03 -12.83 7.00
CA ASP A 176 11.69 -14.12 7.18
C ASP A 176 10.62 -15.22 7.21
N PRO A 177 10.47 -16.02 6.14
CA PRO A 177 9.41 -17.01 6.07
C PRO A 177 9.70 -18.18 7.01
N LEU A 178 8.74 -18.49 7.88
CA LEU A 178 8.87 -19.55 8.89
C LEU A 178 8.65 -20.93 8.30
N ASP A 179 7.77 -21.07 7.30
CA ASP A 179 7.43 -22.34 6.69
C ASP A 179 7.39 -22.28 5.15
N SER A 180 7.11 -23.44 4.53
CA SER A 180 7.05 -23.60 3.09
C SER A 180 5.93 -22.76 2.44
N ALA A 181 4.79 -22.57 3.13
CA ALA A 181 3.65 -21.82 2.60
C ALA A 181 3.93 -20.31 2.62
N GLU A 182 4.51 -19.80 3.71
CA GLU A 182 4.99 -18.42 3.81
C GLU A 182 6.09 -18.13 2.78
N LEU A 183 7.02 -19.07 2.58
CA LEU A 183 8.06 -18.95 1.57
C LEU A 183 7.47 -18.85 0.15
N LYS A 184 6.49 -19.69 -0.19
CA LYS A 184 5.82 -19.63 -1.50
C LYS A 184 5.06 -18.32 -1.68
N THR A 185 4.38 -17.86 -0.63
CA THR A 185 3.68 -16.56 -0.62
C THR A 185 4.66 -15.41 -0.86
N LEU A 186 5.83 -15.45 -0.21
CA LEU A 186 6.88 -14.44 -0.38
C LEU A 186 7.47 -14.46 -1.81
N GLN A 187 7.62 -15.64 -2.42
CA GLN A 187 8.05 -15.78 -3.82
C GLN A 187 7.02 -15.17 -4.79
N MET A 188 5.73 -15.46 -4.61
CA MET A 188 4.66 -14.85 -5.42
C MET A 188 4.62 -13.33 -5.24
N PHE A 189 4.78 -12.86 -3.99
CA PHE A 189 4.87 -11.43 -3.72
C PHE A 189 6.07 -10.80 -4.42
N TYR A 190 7.25 -11.43 -4.38
CA TYR A 190 8.44 -10.97 -5.10
C TYR A 190 8.16 -10.76 -6.59
N GLU A 191 7.53 -11.73 -7.26
CA GLU A 191 7.16 -11.62 -8.68
C GLU A 191 6.21 -10.43 -8.93
N SER A 192 5.16 -10.29 -8.11
CA SER A 192 4.22 -9.17 -8.23
C SER A 192 4.86 -7.80 -7.95
N SER A 193 5.85 -7.76 -7.06
CA SER A 193 6.54 -6.53 -6.66
C SER A 193 7.35 -5.93 -7.82
N MET A 194 7.79 -6.73 -8.79
CA MET A 194 8.52 -6.23 -9.96
C MET A 194 7.69 -5.22 -10.77
N ALA A 195 6.40 -5.51 -10.96
CA ALA A 195 5.49 -4.59 -11.65
C ALA A 195 5.30 -3.28 -10.87
N THR A 196 5.22 -3.38 -9.55
CA THR A 196 5.12 -2.21 -8.65
C THR A 196 6.37 -1.34 -8.75
N PHE A 197 7.57 -1.92 -8.70
CA PHE A 197 8.81 -1.16 -8.83
C PHE A 197 8.99 -0.53 -10.21
N SER A 198 8.57 -1.22 -11.28
CA SER A 198 8.57 -0.65 -12.63
C SER A 198 7.66 0.57 -12.70
N ALA A 199 6.43 0.48 -12.17
CA ALA A 199 5.49 1.60 -12.15
C ALA A 199 6.03 2.80 -11.35
N LEU A 200 6.62 2.56 -10.18
CA LEU A 200 7.25 3.61 -9.37
C LEU A 200 8.45 4.24 -10.06
N HIS A 201 9.26 3.43 -10.76
CA HIS A 201 10.37 3.93 -11.56
C HIS A 201 9.88 4.83 -12.69
N ASP A 202 8.84 4.43 -13.42
CA ASP A 202 8.24 5.25 -14.47
C ASP A 202 7.65 6.54 -13.90
N GLU A 203 6.96 6.49 -12.76
CA GLU A 203 6.43 7.65 -12.06
C GLU A 203 7.54 8.65 -11.65
N LEU A 204 8.69 8.15 -11.19
CA LEU A 204 9.84 8.99 -10.82
C LEU A 204 10.29 9.89 -11.98
N TYR A 205 10.39 9.35 -13.19
CA TYR A 205 10.88 10.10 -14.35
C TYR A 205 9.79 10.90 -15.06
N THR A 206 8.58 10.36 -15.16
CA THR A 206 7.47 11.00 -15.88
C THR A 206 6.82 12.13 -15.09
N ASN A 207 6.81 12.03 -13.75
CA ASN A 207 6.11 12.97 -12.89
C ASN A 207 7.07 13.76 -11.99
N VAL A 208 7.86 13.08 -11.15
CA VAL A 208 8.68 13.74 -10.13
C VAL A 208 9.80 14.58 -10.77
N CYS A 209 10.60 13.97 -11.64
CA CYS A 209 11.69 14.66 -12.34
C CYS A 209 11.19 15.81 -13.22
N VAL A 210 10.03 15.64 -13.86
CA VAL A 210 9.40 16.70 -14.66
C VAL A 210 8.96 17.88 -13.78
N SER A 211 8.34 17.61 -12.63
CA SER A 211 7.92 18.65 -11.67
C SER A 211 9.11 19.43 -11.12
N VAL A 212 10.20 18.74 -10.74
CA VAL A 212 11.43 19.39 -10.27
C VAL A 212 12.06 20.25 -11.37
N ARG A 213 12.07 19.77 -12.61
CA ARG A 213 12.57 20.55 -13.76
C ARG A 213 11.73 21.81 -13.96
N PHE A 214 10.41 21.68 -13.96
CA PHE A 214 9.47 22.80 -14.09
C PHE A 214 9.68 23.86 -12.99
N LEU A 215 9.81 23.45 -11.73
CA LEU A 215 10.09 24.35 -10.60
C LEU A 215 11.43 25.08 -10.76
N LYS A 216 12.47 24.35 -11.22
CA LYS A 216 13.79 24.92 -11.49
C LYS A 216 13.78 25.93 -12.64
N GLU A 217 13.06 25.65 -13.72
CA GLU A 217 12.90 26.55 -14.88
C GLU A 217 12.28 27.90 -14.47
N HIS A 218 11.42 27.89 -13.46
CA HIS A 218 10.78 29.10 -12.90
C HIS A 218 11.51 29.66 -11.67
N ALA A 219 12.77 29.25 -11.43
CA ALA A 219 13.60 29.71 -10.32
C ALA A 219 12.95 29.59 -8.93
N PHE A 220 12.07 28.60 -8.73
CA PHE A 220 11.47 28.33 -7.43
C PHE A 220 12.53 27.84 -6.43
N GLN A 221 12.56 28.43 -5.24
CA GLN A 221 13.48 28.04 -4.18
C GLN A 221 12.87 26.91 -3.36
N MET A 222 13.34 25.69 -3.63
CA MET A 222 12.96 24.53 -2.82
C MET A 222 13.63 24.59 -1.45
N SER A 223 12.90 24.14 -0.43
CA SER A 223 13.45 23.99 0.93
C SER A 223 14.51 22.89 0.97
N ARG A 224 15.34 22.89 2.03
CA ARG A 224 16.37 21.85 2.19
C ARG A 224 15.73 20.47 2.34
N GLU A 225 14.61 20.40 3.02
CA GLU A 225 13.81 19.20 3.29
C GLU A 225 13.24 18.64 1.98
N GLU A 226 12.72 19.49 1.09
CA GLU A 226 12.25 19.11 -0.25
C GLU A 226 13.36 18.50 -1.10
N VAL A 227 14.52 19.15 -1.13
CA VAL A 227 15.68 18.67 -1.87
C VAL A 227 16.16 17.32 -1.32
N GLN A 228 16.19 17.17 0.01
CA GLN A 228 16.55 15.91 0.66
C GLN A 228 15.55 14.80 0.31
N LEU A 229 14.25 15.09 0.34
CA LEU A 229 13.19 14.14 -0.03
C LEU A 229 13.33 13.69 -1.49
N PHE A 230 13.65 14.62 -2.41
CA PHE A 230 13.92 14.28 -3.81
C PHE A 230 15.09 13.32 -3.93
N PHE A 231 16.24 13.61 -3.29
CA PHE A 231 17.39 12.71 -3.35
C PHE A 231 17.13 11.34 -2.73
N MET A 232 16.37 11.27 -1.63
CA MET A 232 15.94 10.00 -1.07
C MET A 232 15.07 9.23 -2.06
N THR A 233 14.08 9.91 -2.66
CA THR A 233 13.18 9.31 -3.65
C THR A 233 13.93 8.80 -4.88
N PHE A 234 14.88 9.59 -5.38
CA PHE A 234 15.69 9.26 -6.54
C PHE A 234 16.62 8.06 -6.32
N ARG A 235 17.00 7.76 -5.07
CA ARG A 235 17.87 6.64 -4.72
C ARG A 235 17.14 5.33 -4.44
N TRP A 236 15.81 5.35 -4.36
CA TRP A 236 15.02 4.15 -4.13
C TRP A 236 15.26 3.05 -5.18
N PRO A 237 15.30 3.33 -6.49
CA PRO A 237 15.54 2.30 -7.51
C PRO A 237 16.82 1.50 -7.25
N ASP A 238 17.96 2.17 -7.02
CA ASP A 238 19.23 1.51 -6.71
C ASP A 238 19.17 0.73 -5.38
N THR A 239 18.45 1.28 -4.41
CA THR A 239 18.30 0.69 -3.08
C THR A 239 17.47 -0.60 -3.14
N VAL A 240 16.38 -0.59 -3.89
CA VAL A 240 15.48 -1.74 -4.09
C VAL A 240 16.20 -2.90 -4.76
N VAL A 241 17.05 -2.66 -5.76
CA VAL A 241 17.83 -3.73 -6.41
C VAL A 241 18.68 -4.50 -5.38
N ASN A 242 19.26 -3.80 -4.40
CA ASN A 242 20.00 -4.44 -3.32
C ASN A 242 19.10 -5.26 -2.39
N PHE A 243 17.90 -4.78 -2.07
CA PHE A 243 16.93 -5.51 -1.26
C PHE A 243 16.37 -6.74 -1.99
N GLN A 244 16.07 -6.64 -3.28
CA GLN A 244 15.65 -7.76 -4.12
C GLN A 244 16.70 -8.87 -4.14
N ARG A 245 17.98 -8.51 -4.34
CA ARG A 245 19.08 -9.48 -4.30
C ARG A 245 19.17 -10.19 -2.95
N LYS A 246 19.10 -9.44 -1.85
CA LYS A 246 19.14 -10.00 -0.48
C LYS A 246 17.93 -10.89 -0.20
N SER A 247 16.74 -10.49 -0.65
CA SER A 247 15.51 -11.27 -0.53
C SER A 247 15.64 -12.60 -1.26
N LEU A 248 16.13 -12.60 -2.50
CA LEU A 248 16.29 -13.83 -3.28
C LEU A 248 17.32 -14.78 -2.66
N GLU A 249 18.44 -14.24 -2.17
CA GLU A 249 19.45 -15.01 -1.44
C GLU A 249 18.85 -15.67 -0.19
N ARG A 250 18.12 -14.90 0.63
CA ARG A 250 17.45 -15.43 1.82
C ARG A 250 16.41 -16.49 1.47
N GLN A 251 15.58 -16.25 0.46
CA GLN A 251 14.57 -17.21 0.03
C GLN A 251 15.20 -18.52 -0.44
N ARG A 252 16.33 -18.46 -1.16
CA ARG A 252 17.09 -19.64 -1.58
C ARG A 252 17.66 -20.40 -0.38
N ASP A 253 18.28 -19.69 0.55
CA ASP A 253 18.91 -20.32 1.72
C ASP A 253 17.84 -20.96 2.62
N ARG A 254 16.71 -20.25 2.85
CA ARG A 254 15.57 -20.77 3.59
C ARG A 254 14.88 -21.95 2.91
N LYS A 255 14.74 -21.91 1.58
CA LYS A 255 14.27 -23.05 0.78
C LYS A 255 15.14 -24.28 1.04
N ARG A 256 16.46 -24.12 0.98
CA ARG A 256 17.42 -25.22 1.22
C ARG A 256 17.32 -25.78 2.64
N GLU A 257 17.16 -24.93 3.64
CA GLU A 257 16.92 -25.38 5.02
C GLU A 257 15.64 -26.21 5.14
N LEU A 258 14.54 -25.76 4.52
CA LEU A 258 13.26 -26.47 4.53
C LEU A 258 13.35 -27.79 3.77
N GLU A 259 14.07 -27.85 2.64
CA GLU A 259 14.35 -29.09 1.91
C GLU A 259 15.09 -30.10 2.78
N LEU A 260 16.12 -29.68 3.54
CA LEU A 260 16.83 -30.55 4.48
C LEU A 260 15.91 -31.09 5.59
N VAL A 261 14.95 -30.28 6.06
CA VAL A 261 13.95 -30.73 7.04
C VAL A 261 13.02 -31.78 6.43
N VAL A 262 12.59 -31.59 5.18
CA VAL A 262 11.77 -32.58 4.46
C VAL A 262 12.54 -33.89 4.28
N ASP A 263 13.81 -33.83 3.86
CA ASP A 263 14.65 -35.01 3.68
C ASP A 263 14.82 -35.79 5.01
N ALA A 264 15.06 -35.08 6.12
CA ALA A 264 15.15 -35.69 7.44
C ALA A 264 13.83 -36.35 7.89
N ARG A 265 12.69 -35.72 7.60
CA ARG A 265 11.36 -36.31 7.85
C ARG A 265 11.13 -37.55 6.98
N GLN A 266 11.55 -37.53 5.73
CA GLN A 266 11.44 -38.67 4.82
C GLN A 266 12.32 -39.85 5.28
N GLU A 267 13.53 -39.60 5.78
CA GLU A 267 14.39 -40.63 6.38
C GLU A 267 13.73 -41.25 7.64
N HIS A 268 13.14 -40.40 8.49
CA HIS A 268 12.40 -40.86 9.66
C HIS A 268 11.17 -41.70 9.28
N LEU A 269 10.42 -41.27 8.25
CA LEU A 269 9.28 -42.02 7.72
C LEU A 269 9.71 -43.37 7.17
N THR A 270 10.83 -43.43 6.44
CA THR A 270 11.42 -44.69 5.93
C THR A 270 11.78 -45.65 7.06
N THR A 271 12.33 -45.15 8.16
CA THR A 271 12.60 -45.95 9.38
C THR A 271 11.31 -46.45 10.02
N THR A 272 10.25 -45.63 9.98
CA THR A 272 8.91 -45.96 10.50
C THR A 272 8.24 -47.05 9.65
N PHE A 273 8.36 -46.99 8.31
CA PHE A 273 7.98 -48.08 7.40
C PHE A 273 8.63 -49.40 7.80
N GLY A 274 9.96 -49.41 7.97
CA GLY A 274 10.69 -50.62 8.36
C GLY A 274 10.28 -51.15 9.75
N THR A 275 9.94 -50.25 10.68
CA THR A 275 9.41 -50.63 12.01
C THR A 275 8.02 -51.23 11.90
N CYS A 276 7.15 -50.66 11.07
CA CYS A 276 5.81 -51.18 10.80
C CYS A 276 5.88 -52.57 10.16
N GLN A 277 6.71 -52.74 9.14
CA GLN A 277 6.95 -54.03 8.50
C GLN A 277 7.42 -55.09 9.50
N LYS A 278 8.39 -54.78 10.37
CA LYS A 278 8.83 -55.70 11.44
C LYS A 278 7.71 -56.07 12.42
N LYS A 279 6.77 -55.15 12.71
CA LYS A 279 5.60 -55.47 13.55
C LYS A 279 4.65 -56.42 12.82
N ILE A 280 4.43 -56.22 11.52
CA ILE A 280 3.64 -57.12 10.67
C ILE A 280 4.27 -58.52 10.64
N GLU A 281 5.58 -58.62 10.41
CA GLU A 281 6.29 -59.91 10.42
C GLU A 281 6.13 -60.67 11.75
N LYS A 282 6.23 -59.97 12.88
CA LYS A 282 6.00 -60.58 14.20
C LYS A 282 4.58 -61.10 14.41
N LEU A 283 3.58 -60.56 13.72
CA LEU A 283 2.21 -61.08 13.78
C LEU A 283 2.09 -62.44 13.08
N ARG A 284 2.99 -62.74 12.13
CA ARG A 284 3.02 -64.02 11.41
C ARG A 284 3.49 -65.19 12.28
N GLU A 285 4.17 -64.90 13.39
CA GLU A 285 4.62 -65.89 14.37
C GLU A 285 3.51 -66.30 15.35
N ALA A 286 2.37 -65.60 15.36
CA ALA A 286 1.27 -65.91 16.26
C ALA A 286 0.62 -67.24 15.86
N GLY A 287 0.75 -68.25 16.73
CA GLY A 287 0.27 -69.62 16.47
C GLY A 287 -0.67 -70.18 17.55
N ASN A 288 -1.15 -69.34 18.47
CA ASN A 288 -2.01 -69.76 19.57
C ASN A 288 -3.38 -69.06 19.51
N MET A 289 -4.44 -69.85 19.42
CA MET A 289 -5.82 -69.36 19.34
C MET A 289 -6.25 -68.56 20.58
N GLN A 290 -5.71 -68.89 21.76
CA GLN A 290 -6.05 -68.18 23.02
C GLN A 290 -5.55 -66.73 23.03
N ASP A 291 -4.59 -66.39 22.19
CA ASP A 291 -4.04 -65.04 22.09
C ASP A 291 -4.84 -64.15 21.12
N ALA A 292 -5.95 -64.63 20.55
CA ALA A 292 -6.69 -63.94 19.49
C ALA A 292 -7.03 -62.49 19.83
N ALA A 293 -7.57 -62.21 21.01
CA ALA A 293 -7.88 -60.84 21.44
C ALA A 293 -6.62 -59.95 21.54
N ALA A 294 -5.50 -60.51 22.02
CA ALA A 294 -4.24 -59.78 22.13
C ALA A 294 -3.62 -59.52 20.74
N VAL A 295 -3.71 -60.48 19.81
CA VAL A 295 -3.21 -60.35 18.44
C VAL A 295 -4.04 -59.34 17.65
N THR A 296 -5.38 -59.37 17.77
CA THR A 296 -6.28 -58.37 17.16
C THR A 296 -5.94 -56.95 17.64
N LYS A 297 -5.71 -56.75 18.95
CA LYS A 297 -5.28 -55.44 19.47
C LYS A 297 -3.92 -54.99 18.90
N ARG A 298 -2.99 -55.92 18.63
CA ARG A 298 -1.72 -55.60 17.97
C ARG A 298 -1.92 -55.24 16.50
N ILE A 299 -2.86 -55.88 15.81
CA ILE A 299 -3.25 -55.54 14.44
C ILE A 299 -3.84 -54.13 14.38
N GLU A 300 -4.77 -53.78 15.27
CA GLU A 300 -5.32 -52.41 15.37
C GLU A 300 -4.22 -51.36 15.58
N ALA A 301 -3.22 -51.67 16.42
CA ALA A 301 -2.07 -50.79 16.64
C ALA A 301 -1.20 -50.64 15.39
N VAL A 302 -1.08 -51.67 14.55
CA VAL A 302 -0.37 -51.60 13.26
C VAL A 302 -1.21 -50.82 12.24
N MET A 303 -2.52 -51.03 12.17
CA MET A 303 -3.41 -50.25 11.28
C MET A 303 -3.33 -48.76 11.60
N LYS A 304 -3.35 -48.40 12.89
CA LYS A 304 -3.14 -47.02 13.32
C LYS A 304 -1.78 -46.48 12.88
N LEU A 305 -0.72 -47.27 13.03
CA LEU A 305 0.62 -46.89 12.57
C LEU A 305 0.68 -46.68 11.05
N ILE A 306 -0.01 -47.52 10.25
CA ILE A 306 -0.11 -47.33 8.80
C ILE A 306 -0.85 -46.03 8.47
N ALA A 307 -1.92 -45.71 9.19
CA ALA A 307 -2.65 -44.45 9.01
C ALA A 307 -1.79 -43.23 9.38
N ASP A 308 -1.02 -43.31 10.47
CA ASP A 308 -0.07 -42.26 10.87
C ASP A 308 1.06 -42.07 9.82
N ILE A 309 1.54 -43.18 9.22
CA ILE A 309 2.50 -43.15 8.10
C ILE A 309 1.90 -42.47 6.88
N ASP A 310 0.66 -42.78 6.52
CA ASP A 310 -0.03 -42.21 5.35
C ASP A 310 -0.27 -40.70 5.50
N ASP A 311 -0.71 -40.25 6.68
CA ASP A 311 -0.87 -38.82 7.00
C ASP A 311 0.45 -38.06 6.92
N GLU A 312 1.54 -38.62 7.47
CA GLU A 312 2.87 -38.01 7.39
C GLU A 312 3.41 -38.01 5.95
N ALA A 313 3.20 -39.09 5.19
CA ALA A 313 3.56 -39.15 3.78
C ALA A 313 2.84 -38.07 2.96
N GLN A 314 1.55 -37.83 3.23
CA GLN A 314 0.79 -36.77 2.57
C GLN A 314 1.36 -35.38 2.92
N LYS A 315 1.64 -35.12 4.19
CA LYS A 315 2.25 -33.84 4.62
C LYS A 315 3.60 -33.59 3.95
N ILE A 316 4.44 -34.63 3.84
CA ILE A 316 5.72 -34.55 3.13
C ILE A 316 5.49 -34.24 1.65
N ARG A 317 4.56 -34.93 0.98
CA ARG A 317 4.24 -34.69 -0.44
C ARG A 317 3.75 -33.26 -0.70
N ASP A 318 2.87 -32.76 0.15
CA ASP A 318 2.35 -31.38 0.03
C ASP A 318 3.51 -30.37 0.19
N GLN A 319 4.40 -30.61 1.15
CA GLN A 319 5.57 -29.76 1.37
C GLN A 319 6.57 -29.83 0.22
N GLN A 320 6.86 -31.02 -0.32
CA GLN A 320 7.71 -31.22 -1.49
C GLN A 320 7.14 -30.49 -2.72
N THR A 321 5.80 -30.52 -2.89
CA THR A 321 5.12 -29.81 -3.98
C THR A 321 5.26 -28.30 -3.83
N ILE A 322 5.04 -27.75 -2.63
CA ILE A 322 5.18 -26.32 -2.36
C ILE A 322 6.62 -25.85 -2.61
N LEU A 323 7.61 -26.67 -2.23
CA LEU A 323 9.03 -26.40 -2.41
C LEU A 323 9.53 -26.73 -3.83
N ASP A 324 8.68 -27.20 -4.74
CA ASP A 324 9.04 -27.62 -6.10
C ASP A 324 10.21 -28.63 -6.10
N MET A 325 10.22 -29.57 -5.13
CA MET A 325 11.23 -30.63 -5.03
C MET A 325 10.96 -31.71 -6.08
N THR A 326 11.95 -32.01 -6.92
CA THR A 326 11.83 -33.02 -7.98
C THR A 326 12.98 -34.03 -7.94
N PRO A 327 12.70 -35.35 -8.06
CA PRO A 327 11.38 -35.98 -8.14
C PRO A 327 10.69 -36.10 -6.75
N PRO A 328 9.34 -36.02 -6.69
CA PRO A 328 8.61 -36.29 -5.45
C PRO A 328 8.81 -37.74 -5.02
N THR A 329 8.81 -37.97 -3.71
CA THR A 329 8.99 -39.33 -3.18
C THR A 329 7.68 -40.11 -3.27
N ASP A 330 7.70 -41.27 -3.94
CA ASP A 330 6.55 -42.17 -4.03
C ASP A 330 6.47 -43.08 -2.80
N ASN A 331 5.78 -42.58 -1.77
CA ASN A 331 5.48 -43.34 -0.56
C ASN A 331 4.24 -44.26 -0.73
N ASP A 332 3.39 -44.03 -1.74
CA ASP A 332 2.09 -44.72 -1.90
C ASP A 332 2.29 -46.22 -2.17
N LYS A 333 3.32 -46.54 -2.95
CA LYS A 333 3.69 -47.94 -3.20
C LYS A 333 4.02 -48.68 -1.91
N MET A 334 4.86 -48.09 -1.04
CA MET A 334 5.26 -48.70 0.22
C MET A 334 4.08 -48.85 1.20
N ILE A 335 3.16 -47.87 1.22
CA ILE A 335 1.94 -47.93 2.03
C ILE A 335 1.04 -49.08 1.58
N LYS A 336 0.83 -49.21 0.26
CA LYS A 336 0.07 -50.35 -0.31
C LYS A 336 0.70 -51.69 0.05
N GLU A 337 2.01 -51.81 -0.06
CA GLU A 337 2.72 -53.04 0.32
C GLU A 337 2.50 -53.39 1.80
N LEU A 338 2.55 -52.42 2.72
CA LEU A 338 2.23 -52.65 4.14
C LEU A 338 0.78 -53.12 4.35
N GLN A 339 -0.18 -52.48 3.66
CA GLN A 339 -1.60 -52.83 3.74
C GLN A 339 -1.86 -54.24 3.22
N GLU A 340 -1.27 -54.60 2.08
CA GLU A 340 -1.37 -55.93 1.47
C GLU A 340 -0.73 -57.01 2.35
N MET A 341 0.40 -56.71 3.00
CA MET A 341 1.03 -57.64 3.95
C MET A 341 0.20 -57.86 5.22
N LEU A 342 -0.56 -56.86 5.68
CA LEU A 342 -1.38 -56.95 6.90
C LEU A 342 -2.74 -57.61 6.65
N MET A 343 -3.38 -57.34 5.51
CA MET A 343 -4.77 -57.69 5.21
C MET A 343 -5.14 -59.17 5.47
N PRO A 344 -4.32 -60.18 5.08
CA PRO A 344 -4.64 -61.57 5.35
C PRO A 344 -4.70 -61.89 6.85
N MET A 345 -3.78 -61.31 7.63
CA MET A 345 -3.73 -61.51 9.09
C MET A 345 -4.88 -60.80 9.79
N GLU A 346 -5.20 -59.57 9.38
CA GLU A 346 -6.34 -58.83 9.90
C GLU A 346 -7.64 -59.62 9.76
N LYS A 347 -7.93 -60.11 8.54
CA LYS A 347 -9.11 -60.94 8.28
C LYS A 347 -9.12 -62.19 9.13
N LEU A 348 -7.99 -62.88 9.26
CA LEU A 348 -7.89 -64.13 10.02
C LEU A 348 -8.16 -63.91 11.49
N TRP A 349 -7.39 -63.04 12.13
CA TRP A 349 -7.48 -62.83 13.58
C TRP A 349 -8.77 -62.15 14.01
N THR A 350 -9.32 -61.26 13.18
CA THR A 350 -10.64 -60.68 13.44
C THR A 350 -11.73 -61.75 13.38
N THR A 351 -11.69 -62.64 12.37
CA THR A 351 -12.67 -63.74 12.26
C THR A 351 -12.54 -64.72 13.43
N VAL A 352 -11.31 -65.09 13.83
CA VAL A 352 -11.06 -65.98 14.97
C VAL A 352 -11.48 -65.34 16.30
N ALA A 353 -11.23 -64.04 16.50
CA ALA A 353 -11.63 -63.32 17.70
C ALA A 353 -13.16 -63.22 17.81
N GLN A 354 -13.85 -62.79 16.74
CA GLN A 354 -15.32 -62.73 16.69
C GLN A 354 -15.95 -64.09 16.99
N PHE A 355 -15.41 -65.15 16.39
CA PHE A 355 -15.83 -66.52 16.66
C PHE A 355 -15.63 -66.91 18.13
N THR A 356 -14.46 -66.62 18.71
CA THR A 356 -14.12 -66.97 20.09
C THR A 356 -15.03 -66.24 21.08
N ASP A 357 -15.27 -64.95 20.86
CA ASP A 357 -16.18 -64.13 21.66
C ASP A 357 -17.62 -64.66 21.59
N GLN A 358 -18.08 -65.01 20.38
CA GLN A 358 -19.44 -65.52 20.18
C GLN A 358 -19.64 -66.89 20.84
N ILE A 359 -18.66 -67.79 20.76
CA ILE A 359 -18.70 -69.07 21.49
C ILE A 359 -18.78 -68.83 23.00
N ASN A 360 -17.96 -67.91 23.52
CA ASN A 360 -17.94 -67.61 24.94
C ASN A 360 -19.29 -67.01 25.38
N LEU A 361 -19.92 -66.20 24.53
CA LEU A 361 -21.26 -65.68 24.76
C LEU A 361 -22.30 -66.80 24.82
N TRP A 362 -22.37 -67.68 23.82
CA TRP A 362 -23.33 -68.79 23.80
C TRP A 362 -23.16 -69.73 24.98
N ARG A 363 -21.92 -70.01 25.39
CA ARG A 363 -21.62 -70.86 26.55
C ARG A 363 -21.89 -70.18 27.90
N GLY A 364 -21.82 -68.85 27.94
CA GLY A 364 -22.02 -68.06 29.16
C GLY A 364 -23.47 -67.65 29.42
N GLN A 365 -24.35 -67.72 28.42
CA GLN A 365 -25.76 -67.33 28.57
C GLN A 365 -26.66 -68.49 29.03
N PRO A 366 -27.71 -68.21 29.83
CA PRO A 366 -28.76 -69.18 30.10
C PRO A 366 -29.40 -69.73 28.82
N LEU A 367 -29.64 -71.05 28.75
CA LEU A 367 -30.11 -71.75 27.55
C LEU A 367 -31.37 -71.15 26.91
N TYR A 368 -32.28 -70.58 27.69
CA TYR A 368 -33.52 -69.99 27.17
C TYR A 368 -33.30 -68.64 26.43
N LEU A 369 -32.11 -68.04 26.55
CA LEU A 369 -31.74 -66.80 25.85
C LEU A 369 -30.94 -67.05 24.56
N VAL A 370 -30.44 -68.27 24.36
CA VAL A 370 -29.66 -68.64 23.18
C VAL A 370 -30.59 -69.35 22.19
N ASN A 371 -30.86 -68.72 21.04
CA ASN A 371 -31.57 -69.38 19.96
C ASN A 371 -30.62 -70.33 19.21
N ALA A 372 -30.92 -71.63 19.25
CA ALA A 372 -30.08 -72.66 18.64
C ALA A 372 -30.01 -72.54 17.10
N GLU A 373 -31.12 -72.19 16.43
CA GLU A 373 -31.13 -72.05 14.96
C GLU A 373 -30.28 -70.87 14.50
N ASP A 374 -30.35 -69.75 15.24
CA ASP A 374 -29.53 -68.57 14.95
C ASP A 374 -28.05 -68.84 15.24
N ALA A 375 -27.74 -69.53 16.35
CA ALA A 375 -26.38 -69.90 16.70
C ALA A 375 -25.75 -70.86 15.67
N GLU A 376 -26.51 -71.86 15.18
CA GLU A 376 -26.06 -72.78 14.13
C GLU A 376 -25.78 -72.03 12.82
N LYS A 377 -26.67 -71.12 12.43
CA LYS A 377 -26.51 -70.30 11.22
C LYS A 377 -25.30 -69.37 11.31
N GLU A 378 -25.06 -68.75 12.46
CA GLU A 378 -23.88 -67.92 12.71
C GLU A 378 -22.59 -68.76 12.72
N ALA A 379 -22.60 -69.93 13.37
CA ALA A 379 -21.46 -70.86 13.38
C ALA A 379 -21.10 -71.34 11.97
N ASP A 380 -22.10 -71.70 11.15
CA ASP A 380 -21.88 -72.03 9.73
C ASP A 380 -21.33 -70.84 8.93
N GLY A 381 -21.76 -69.61 9.25
CA GLY A 381 -21.22 -68.36 8.73
C GLY A 381 -19.72 -68.19 9.06
N PHE A 382 -19.35 -68.33 10.33
CA PHE A 382 -17.95 -68.30 10.77
C PHE A 382 -17.12 -69.40 10.11
N ARG A 383 -17.67 -70.61 9.97
CA ARG A 383 -16.98 -71.73 9.30
C ARG A 383 -16.66 -71.39 7.85
N ARG A 384 -17.64 -70.88 7.10
CA ARG A 384 -17.44 -70.44 5.70
C ARG A 384 -16.41 -69.31 5.60
N ASN A 385 -16.45 -68.34 6.50
CA ASN A 385 -15.48 -67.24 6.53
C ASN A 385 -14.06 -67.74 6.84
N ILE A 386 -13.88 -68.60 7.84
CA ILE A 386 -12.60 -69.21 8.18
C ILE A 386 -12.05 -70.02 7.00
N VAL A 387 -12.86 -70.83 6.33
CA VAL A 387 -12.44 -71.58 5.13
C VAL A 387 -11.97 -70.64 4.02
N LYS A 388 -12.67 -69.51 3.82
CA LYS A 388 -12.28 -68.51 2.82
C LYS A 388 -10.95 -67.85 3.20
N VAL A 389 -10.80 -67.45 4.46
CA VAL A 389 -9.57 -66.79 4.94
C VAL A 389 -8.38 -67.74 4.90
N ILE A 390 -8.53 -69.01 5.25
CA ILE A 390 -7.47 -70.03 5.10
C ILE A 390 -6.98 -70.07 3.65
N LYS A 391 -7.89 -70.16 2.67
CA LYS A 391 -7.52 -70.15 1.25
C LYS A 391 -6.86 -68.84 0.81
N GLU A 392 -7.25 -67.71 1.38
CA GLU A 392 -6.63 -66.41 1.09
C GLU A 392 -5.20 -66.36 1.67
N CYS A 393 -4.99 -66.82 2.90
CA CYS A 393 -3.66 -66.90 3.52
C CYS A 393 -2.73 -67.91 2.82
N GLU A 394 -3.24 -69.08 2.40
CA GLU A 394 -2.46 -70.08 1.67
C GLU A 394 -1.94 -69.57 0.32
N LYS A 395 -2.64 -68.61 -0.32
CA LYS A 395 -2.15 -67.95 -1.55
C LYS A 395 -0.95 -67.03 -1.31
N VAL A 396 -0.79 -66.53 -0.09
CA VAL A 396 0.36 -65.70 0.30
C VAL A 396 1.61 -66.58 0.51
N GLY A 397 1.42 -67.87 0.76
CA GLY A 397 2.48 -68.87 0.93
C GLY A 397 2.72 -69.27 2.40
N ASP A 398 3.75 -70.10 2.60
CA ASP A 398 4.07 -70.77 3.87
C ASP A 398 4.41 -69.80 5.03
N VAL A 399 4.60 -68.52 4.72
CA VAL A 399 4.94 -67.48 5.69
C VAL A 399 3.80 -67.19 6.69
N LEU A 400 2.58 -67.69 6.43
CA LEU A 400 1.42 -67.58 7.31
C LEU A 400 1.02 -68.92 7.98
N ASP A 401 1.88 -69.94 7.97
CA ASP A 401 1.55 -71.28 8.47
C ASP A 401 1.04 -71.31 9.93
N ALA A 402 1.67 -70.53 10.83
CA ALA A 402 1.26 -70.48 12.23
C ALA A 402 -0.15 -69.88 12.41
N PRO A 403 -0.48 -68.70 11.85
CA PRO A 403 -1.85 -68.19 11.83
C PRO A 403 -2.84 -69.11 11.13
N VAL A 404 -2.44 -69.76 10.01
CA VAL A 404 -3.30 -70.71 9.30
C VAL A 404 -3.60 -71.94 10.16
N ALA A 405 -2.64 -72.42 10.95
CA ALA A 405 -2.86 -73.50 11.91
C ALA A 405 -3.92 -73.12 12.95
N VAL A 406 -3.90 -71.88 13.44
CA VAL A 406 -4.94 -71.34 14.35
C VAL A 406 -6.30 -71.31 13.65
N ALA A 407 -6.38 -70.82 12.42
CA ALA A 407 -7.63 -70.81 11.66
C ALA A 407 -8.15 -72.23 11.41
N ARG A 408 -7.28 -73.22 11.17
CA ARG A 408 -7.65 -74.64 11.04
C ARG A 408 -8.16 -75.22 12.36
N GLN A 409 -7.58 -74.84 13.49
CA GLN A 409 -8.08 -75.20 14.82
C GLN A 409 -9.48 -74.64 15.07
N ALA A 410 -9.69 -73.35 14.75
CA ALA A 410 -11.00 -72.72 14.85
C ALA A 410 -12.04 -73.40 13.92
N LYS A 411 -11.65 -73.75 12.69
CA LYS A 411 -12.48 -74.54 11.77
C LYS A 411 -12.88 -75.88 12.37
N LYS A 412 -11.91 -76.64 12.91
CA LYS A 412 -12.17 -77.96 13.49
C LYS A 412 -13.18 -77.87 14.65
N MET A 413 -13.04 -76.85 15.50
CA MET A 413 -13.97 -76.60 16.60
C MET A 413 -15.39 -76.27 16.11
N LEU A 414 -15.51 -75.51 15.01
CA LEU A 414 -16.79 -75.23 14.36
C LEU A 414 -17.40 -76.47 13.70
N ASP A 415 -16.59 -77.30 13.05
CA ASP A 415 -17.04 -78.56 12.46
C ASP A 415 -17.60 -79.49 13.56
N GLU A 416 -16.87 -79.66 14.67
CA GLU A 416 -17.31 -80.45 15.83
C GLU A 416 -18.62 -79.93 16.45
N MET A 417 -18.79 -78.61 16.55
CA MET A 417 -20.02 -78.00 17.05
C MET A 417 -21.22 -78.25 16.11
N LEU A 418 -21.02 -78.11 14.80
CA LEU A 418 -22.09 -78.31 13.82
C LEU A 418 -22.43 -79.80 13.62
N GLU A 419 -21.45 -80.69 13.76
CA GLU A 419 -21.66 -82.14 13.72
C GLU A 419 -22.33 -82.68 14.99
N SER A 420 -22.18 -82.03 16.14
CA SER A 420 -22.83 -82.42 17.41
C SER A 420 -24.37 -82.29 17.42
N HIS A 421 -24.96 -81.83 16.31
CA HIS A 421 -26.41 -81.78 16.06
C HIS A 421 -26.95 -82.94 15.20
N VAL A 422 -26.11 -83.91 14.82
CA VAL A 422 -26.51 -85.22 14.26
C VAL A 422 -26.37 -86.30 15.32
#